data_AF-A7T7A2-F1
#
_entry.id   AF-A7T7A2-F1
#
_cell.length_a   1.000
_cell.length_b   1.000
_cell.length_c   1.000
_cell.angle_alpha   90.00
_cell.angle_beta   90.00
_cell.angle_gamma   90.00
#
_symmetry.space_group_name_H-M   'P 1'
#
loop_
_entity.id
_entity.type
_entity.pdbx_description
1 polymer ?
#
loop_
_entity_poly.entity_id
_entity_poly.type
_entity_poly.pdbx_seq_one_letter_code
_entity_poly.pdbx_strand_id
1 'polypeptide(L)' 'FGKNVKIVHFIGPVKPWQYSYSETSSTAYVPSSNNIPHERSYIQLWWDIFNTFVLP' A
#
# COMPACT_ATOMS: atom_id res chain seq x y z
N PHE A 1 16.85 -7.19 -1.03
CA PHE A 1 16.26 -6.57 0.18
C PHE A 1 14.85 -7.11 0.36
N GLY A 2 14.30 -7.25 1.57
CA GLY A 2 12.86 -7.53 1.76
C GLY A 2 12.39 -8.96 2.12
N LYS A 3 13.23 -10.01 2.00
CA LYS A 3 12.78 -11.41 2.15
C LYS A 3 12.24 -11.78 3.55
N ASN A 4 12.67 -11.09 4.60
CA ASN A 4 12.30 -11.36 6.00
C ASN A 4 11.74 -10.12 6.72
N VAL A 5 11.04 -9.25 6.00
CA VAL A 5 10.42 -8.06 6.61
C VAL A 5 9.31 -8.50 7.55
N LYS A 6 9.37 -8.01 8.80
CA LYS A 6 8.35 -8.28 9.83
C LYS A 6 7.46 -7.08 10.10
N ILE A 7 8.02 -5.87 9.97
CA ILE A 7 7.33 -4.61 10.20
C ILE A 7 7.68 -3.69 9.04
N VAL A 8 6.65 -3.09 8.44
CA VAL A 8 6.77 -2.07 7.39
C VAL A 8 6.43 -0.72 8.00
N HIS A 9 7.30 0.27 7.84
CA HIS A 9 7.06 1.64 8.24
C HIS A 9 6.84 2.52 7.01
N PHE A 10 5.60 2.99 6.81
CA PHE A 10 5.23 3.94 5.76
C PHE A 10 5.63 5.39 6.15
N ILE A 11 6.94 5.64 6.17
CA ILE A 11 7.53 6.95 6.51
C ILE A 11 7.30 7.98 5.39
N GLY A 12 7.13 9.24 5.75
CA GLY A 12 6.90 10.34 4.81
C GLY A 12 5.49 10.93 4.89
N PRO A 13 5.23 11.95 4.05
CA PRO A 13 3.99 12.74 4.11
C PRO A 13 2.79 12.00 3.51
N VAL A 14 3.01 11.11 2.54
CA VAL A 14 1.97 10.28 1.93
C VAL A 14 1.79 9.02 2.76
N LYS A 15 0.54 8.64 3.04
CA LYS A 15 0.16 7.45 3.81
C LYS A 15 -0.58 6.43 2.94
N PRO A 16 -0.60 5.14 3.32
CA PRO A 16 -1.24 4.09 2.52
C PRO A 16 -2.70 4.37 2.14
N TRP A 17 -3.47 4.95 3.06
CA TRP A 17 -4.88 5.34 2.84
C TRP A 17 -5.06 6.53 1.89
N GLN A 18 -3.99 7.22 1.49
CA GLN A 18 -4.05 8.32 0.52
C GLN A 18 -3.79 7.86 -0.92
N TYR A 19 -3.41 6.60 -1.13
CA TYR A 19 -3.31 6.02 -2.47
C TYR A 19 -4.72 5.70 -2.99
N SER A 20 -4.95 5.90 -4.29
CA SER A 20 -6.20 5.47 -4.91
C SER A 20 -6.25 3.94 -4.96
N TYR A 21 -7.43 3.36 -4.74
CA TYR A 21 -7.66 1.93 -4.81
C TYR A 21 -8.83 1.65 -5.75
N SER A 22 -8.68 0.65 -6.63
CA SER A 22 -9.75 0.19 -7.50
C SER A 22 -10.40 -1.04 -6.87
N GLU A 23 -11.66 -0.92 -6.46
CA GLU A 23 -12.44 -2.04 -5.95
C GLU A 23 -12.65 -3.12 -7.02
N THR A 24 -12.89 -2.71 -8.28
CA THR A 24 -13.12 -3.63 -9.40
C THR A 24 -11.95 -4.56 -9.65
N SER A 25 -10.72 -4.06 -9.60
CA SER A 25 -9.51 -4.88 -9.81
C SER A 25 -8.82 -5.27 -8.50
N SER A 26 -9.37 -4.87 -7.36
CA SER A 26 -8.76 -5.01 -6.03
C SER A 26 -7.30 -4.57 -5.99
N THR A 27 -6.98 -3.45 -6.65
CA THR A 27 -5.59 -3.01 -6.86
C THR A 27 -5.38 -1.58 -6.39
N ALA A 28 -4.33 -1.37 -5.58
CA ALA A 28 -3.85 -0.06 -5.19
C ALA A 28 -3.06 0.60 -6.34
N TYR A 29 -3.45 1.81 -6.72
CA TYR A 29 -2.74 2.61 -7.69
C TYR A 29 -1.55 3.30 -7.02
N VAL A 30 -0.36 2.76 -7.29
CA VAL A 30 0.92 3.36 -6.91
C VAL A 30 1.54 3.95 -8.19
N PRO A 31 1.67 5.29 -8.32
CA PRO A 31 2.28 5.88 -9.51
C PRO A 31 3.69 5.32 -9.78
N SER A 32 4.08 5.21 -11.05
CA SER A 32 5.41 4.71 -11.43
C SER A 32 6.53 5.76 -11.30
N SER A 33 6.24 6.94 -10.77
CA SER A 33 7.22 8.01 -10.68
C SER A 33 8.35 7.66 -9.71
N ASN A 34 9.57 8.10 -10.03
CA ASN A 34 10.79 7.81 -9.28
C ASN A 34 10.81 8.35 -7.83
N ASN A 35 9.74 9.05 -7.41
CA ASN A 35 9.66 9.72 -6.11
C ASN A 35 8.72 9.02 -5.13
N ILE A 36 8.25 7.80 -5.42
CA ILE A 36 7.44 7.07 -4.45
C ILE A 36 8.35 6.33 -3.47
N PRO A 37 8.31 6.66 -2.17
CA PRO A 37 9.20 6.07 -1.19
C PRO A 37 8.75 4.66 -0.74
N HIS A 38 7.50 4.28 -1.04
CA HIS A 38 6.91 3.03 -0.55
C HIS A 38 6.89 1.96 -1.64
N GLU A 39 7.24 0.74 -1.25
CA GLU A 39 7.21 -0.42 -2.13
C GLU A 39 5.76 -0.85 -2.39
N ARG A 40 5.44 -1.13 -3.67
CA ARG A 40 4.06 -1.34 -4.14
C ARG A 40 3.38 -2.52 -3.48
N SER A 41 4.09 -3.63 -3.26
CA SER A 41 3.50 -4.83 -2.65
C SER A 41 3.03 -4.58 -1.21
N TYR A 42 3.73 -3.74 -0.44
CA TYR A 42 3.29 -3.38 0.91
C TYR A 42 2.12 -2.39 0.92
N ILE A 43 2.01 -1.49 -0.07
CA ILE A 43 0.82 -0.64 -0.22
C ILE A 43 -0.40 -1.50 -0.56
N GLN A 44 -0.25 -2.47 -1.46
CA GLN A 44 -1.32 -3.42 -1.78
C GLN A 44 -1.74 -4.21 -0.53
N LEU A 45 -0.79 -4.79 0.20
CA LEU A 45 -1.08 -5.55 1.43
C LEU A 45 -1.82 -4.70 2.48
N TRP A 46 -1.49 -3.42 2.61
CA TRP A 46 -2.21 -2.52 3.50
C TRP A 46 -3.69 -2.38 3.10
N TRP A 47 -3.97 -2.19 1.81
CA TRP A 47 -5.33 -2.10 1.27
C TRP A 47 -6.09 -3.42 1.40
N ASP A 48 -5.43 -4.55 1.14
CA ASP A 48 -6.04 -5.87 1.30
C ASP A 48 -6.51 -6.08 2.75
N ILE A 49 -5.66 -5.73 3.74
CA ILE A 49 -6.00 -5.82 5.16
C ILE A 49 -7.16 -4.87 5.50
N PHE A 50 -7.08 -3.62 5.06
CA PHE A 50 -8.11 -2.62 5.34
C PHE A 50 -9.48 -3.07 4.79
N ASN A 51 -9.54 -3.48 3.53
CA ASN A 51 -10.80 -3.90 2.90
C ASN A 51 -11.34 -5.23 3.45
N THR A 52 -10.46 -6.13 3.89
CA THR A 52 -10.89 -7.45 4.38
C THR A 52 -11.34 -7.41 5.84
N PHE A 53 -10.68 -6.59 6.67
CA PHE A 53 -10.80 -6.70 8.13
C PHE A 53 -11.19 -5.40 8.84
N VAL A 54 -11.18 -4.25 8.16
CA VAL A 54 -11.45 -2.94 8.78
C VAL A 54 -12.68 -2.26 8.17
N LEU A 55 -12.81 -2.30 6.84
CA LEU A 55 -14.00 -1.83 6.15
C LEU A 55 -15.17 -2.79 6.47
N PRO A 56 -16.35 -2.28 6.87
CA PRO A 56 -17.50 -3.12 7.21
C PRO A 56 -18.06 -3.95 6.05
#